data_AF-A0A183KI69-F1
#
_entry.id   AF-A0A183KI69-F1
#
_cell.length_a   1.000
_cell.length_b   1.000
_cell.length_c   1.000
_cell.angle_alpha   90.00
_cell.angle_beta   90.00
_cell.angle_gamma   90.00
#
_symmetry.space_group_name_H-M   'P 1'
#
loop_
_entity.id
_entity.type
_entity.pdbx_description
1 polymer ?
#
loop_
_entity_poly.entity_id
_entity_poly.type
_entity_poly.pdbx_seq_one_letter_code
_entity_poly.pdbx_strand_id
1 'polypeptide(L)'
;MKTSTSEGKYEIQRIACNQLEDLDFTDDLVLLSHTHEQVLVNTTSVAAASASVGINIHKRKSKILKYNTENTNPVTLDGEALKDVEYFTYLGSIIDKQGGPHADVKVRIGKAKTAFQQLKNIYVNQH
;
A
#
# COMPACT_ATOMS: atom_id res chain seq x y z
N MET A 1 28.36 9.30 20.70
CA MET A 1 28.13 8.40 19.55
C MET A 1 27.71 7.05 20.11
N LYS A 2 26.43 6.70 20.01
CA LYS A 2 25.92 5.39 20.47
C LYS A 2 25.53 4.61 19.21
N THR A 3 26.21 3.52 18.94
CA THR A 3 25.85 2.55 17.90
C THR A 3 24.74 1.66 18.47
N SER A 4 23.60 1.63 17.78
CA SER A 4 22.49 0.75 18.14
C SER A 4 22.55 -0.46 17.22
N THR A 5 22.96 -1.59 17.78
CA THR A 5 22.76 -2.92 17.20
C THR A 5 21.30 -3.30 17.44
N SER A 6 20.55 -3.58 16.38
CA SER A 6 19.26 -4.25 16.50
C SER A 6 19.11 -5.25 15.35
N GLU A 7 19.68 -6.44 15.54
CA GLU A 7 19.10 -7.66 14.99
C GLU A 7 17.81 -7.93 15.77
N GLY A 8 16.66 -7.77 15.13
CA GLY A 8 15.37 -8.04 15.77
C GLY A 8 14.19 -7.32 15.14
N LYS A 9 13.57 -8.00 14.16
CA LYS A 9 12.15 -7.86 13.77
C LYS A 9 11.65 -6.44 13.45
N TYR A 10 11.99 -5.93 12.28
CA TYR A 10 11.24 -4.87 11.59
C TYR A 10 10.25 -5.43 10.56
N GLU A 11 9.71 -6.62 10.83
CA GLU A 11 8.68 -7.21 9.96
C GLU A 11 7.33 -6.65 10.37
N ILE A 12 6.78 -5.79 9.51
CA ILE A 12 5.33 -5.60 9.44
C ILE A 12 4.77 -7.00 9.21
N GLN A 13 4.11 -7.58 10.23
CA GLN A 13 3.42 -8.86 10.10
C GLN A 13 2.37 -8.74 9.00
N ARG A 14 2.71 -9.18 7.80
CA ARG A 14 1.76 -9.32 6.70
C ARG A 14 1.07 -10.67 6.88
N ILE A 15 -0.09 -10.65 7.52
CA ILE A 15 -0.99 -11.80 7.56
C ILE A 15 -1.44 -12.05 6.12
N ALA A 16 -1.15 -13.24 5.59
CA ALA A 16 -1.77 -13.73 4.37
C ALA A 16 -3.25 -14.01 4.70
N CYS A 17 -4.06 -12.97 4.60
CA CYS A 17 -5.46 -13.02 4.96
C CYS A 17 -6.25 -13.80 3.90
N ASN A 18 -6.59 -15.05 4.23
CA ASN A 18 -7.67 -15.80 3.57
C ASN A 18 -9.06 -15.26 3.99
N GLN A 19 -9.13 -14.21 4.83
CA GLN A 19 -10.34 -13.53 5.29
C GLN A 19 -10.13 -12.00 5.30
N LEU A 20 -11.13 -11.28 4.78
CA LEU A 20 -11.17 -9.81 4.67
C LEU A 20 -11.41 -9.19 6.05
N GLU A 21 -10.37 -8.62 6.68
CA GLU A 21 -10.45 -8.09 8.06
C GLU A 21 -10.16 -6.58 8.22
N ASP A 22 -9.97 -5.81 7.15
CA ASP A 22 -9.63 -4.38 7.26
C ASP A 22 -10.70 -3.50 6.57
N LEU A 23 -11.79 -3.21 7.30
CA LEU A 23 -12.93 -2.38 6.86
C LEU A 23 -12.97 -1.00 7.56
N ASP A 24 -11.92 -0.62 8.30
CA ASP A 24 -11.88 0.64 9.07
C ASP A 24 -11.32 1.84 8.27
N PHE A 25 -10.93 1.63 7.01
CA PHE A 25 -10.63 2.70 6.04
C PHE A 25 -11.64 2.66 4.90
N THR A 26 -12.71 3.44 5.06
CA THR A 26 -14.03 3.21 4.46
C THR A 26 -14.13 3.25 2.93
N ASP A 27 -13.06 3.54 2.19
CA ASP A 27 -13.10 3.66 0.72
C ASP A 27 -12.04 2.84 -0.05
N ASP A 28 -10.97 2.35 0.60
CA ASP A 28 -9.83 1.73 -0.08
C ASP A 28 -9.60 0.29 0.40
N LEU A 29 -9.68 -0.69 -0.51
CA LEU A 29 -9.38 -2.10 -0.27
C LEU A 29 -8.04 -2.48 -0.91
N VAL A 30 -7.19 -3.20 -0.17
CA VAL A 30 -5.92 -3.75 -0.68
C VAL A 30 -5.92 -5.27 -0.55
N LEU A 31 -5.59 -5.95 -1.66
CA LEU A 31 -5.44 -7.40 -1.71
C LEU A 31 -4.00 -7.77 -2.06
N LEU A 32 -3.47 -8.79 -1.37
CA LEU A 32 -2.17 -9.38 -1.67
C LEU A 32 -2.38 -10.78 -2.24
N SER A 33 -1.62 -11.17 -3.25
CA SER A 33 -1.67 -12.51 -3.83
C SER A 33 -0.30 -12.90 -4.35
N HIS A 34 -0.03 -14.21 -4.37
CA HIS A 34 1.29 -14.73 -4.75
C HIS A 34 1.37 -15.09 -6.23
N THR A 35 0.24 -15.39 -6.87
CA THR A 35 0.20 -15.74 -8.30
C THR A 35 -0.69 -14.79 -9.09
N HIS A 36 -0.42 -14.64 -10.38
CA HIS A 36 -1.24 -13.83 -11.28
C HIS A 36 -2.67 -14.37 -11.39
N GLU A 37 -2.83 -15.70 -11.41
CA GLU A 37 -4.14 -16.35 -11.40
C GLU A 37 -4.95 -16.02 -10.13
N GLN A 38 -4.31 -16.02 -8.96
CA GLN A 38 -4.96 -15.62 -7.71
C GLN A 38 -5.40 -14.16 -7.75
N VAL A 39 -4.59 -13.25 -8.30
CA VAL A 39 -4.99 -11.85 -8.47
C VAL A 39 -6.25 -11.73 -9.34
N LEU A 40 -6.34 -12.47 -10.44
CA LEU A 40 -7.52 -12.46 -11.31
C LEU A 40 -8.76 -12.99 -10.61
N VAL A 41 -8.63 -14.12 -9.91
CA VAL A 41 -9.73 -14.71 -9.13
C VAL A 41 -10.20 -13.75 -8.04
N ASN A 42 -9.28 -13.17 -7.29
CA ASN A 42 -9.59 -12.24 -6.21
C ASN A 42 -10.25 -10.95 -6.74
N THR A 43 -9.75 -10.40 -7.84
CA THR A 43 -10.32 -9.19 -8.48
C THR A 43 -11.75 -9.45 -8.94
N THR A 44 -12.01 -10.61 -9.57
CA THR A 44 -13.35 -11.01 -10.01
C THR A 44 -14.29 -11.27 -8.84
N SER A 45 -13.79 -11.94 -7.79
CA SER A 45 -14.56 -12.24 -6.59
C SER A 45 -14.98 -10.97 -5.85
N VAL A 46 -14.04 -10.02 -5.68
CA VAL A 46 -14.33 -8.72 -5.05
C VAL A 46 -15.31 -7.91 -5.88
N ALA A 47 -15.20 -7.92 -7.21
CA ALA A 47 -16.16 -7.27 -8.09
C ALA A 47 -17.59 -7.82 -7.91
N ALA A 48 -17.73 -9.15 -7.93
CA ALA A 48 -19.01 -9.81 -7.73
C ALA A 48 -19.60 -9.57 -6.33
N ALA A 49 -18.76 -9.65 -5.29
CA ALA A 49 -19.16 -9.38 -3.91
C ALA A 49 -19.56 -7.91 -3.70
N SER A 50 -18.83 -6.97 -4.31
CA SER A 50 -19.18 -5.54 -4.24
C SER A 50 -20.51 -5.28 -4.94
N ALA A 51 -20.71 -5.85 -6.12
CA ALA A 51 -21.96 -5.72 -6.87
C ALA A 51 -23.17 -6.29 -6.09
N SER A 52 -23.00 -7.40 -5.37
CA SER A 52 -24.11 -8.02 -4.60
C SER A 52 -24.59 -7.15 -3.43
N VAL A 53 -23.72 -6.29 -2.89
CA VAL A 53 -24.05 -5.32 -1.83
C VAL A 53 -24.27 -3.90 -2.36
N GLY A 54 -24.30 -3.70 -3.69
CA GLY A 54 -24.51 -2.40 -4.32
C GLY A 54 -23.32 -1.43 -4.23
N ILE A 55 -22.12 -1.93 -3.93
CA ILE A 55 -20.88 -1.13 -3.95
C ILE A 55 -20.31 -1.11 -5.37
N ASN A 56 -19.99 0.08 -5.86
CA ASN A 56 -19.38 0.26 -7.17
C ASN A 56 -17.85 0.41 -7.04
N ILE A 57 -17.10 -0.49 -7.67
CA ILE A 57 -15.64 -0.38 -7.72
C ILE A 57 -15.23 0.66 -8.75
N HIS A 58 -14.44 1.64 -8.32
CA HIS A 58 -13.93 2.67 -9.20
C HIS A 58 -12.75 2.17 -10.05
N LYS A 59 -13.04 1.47 -11.15
CA LYS A 59 -12.07 0.82 -12.06
C LYS A 59 -10.83 1.67 -12.41
N ARG A 60 -11.04 2.95 -12.74
CA ARG A 60 -9.94 3.88 -13.08
C ARG A 60 -9.01 4.24 -11.91
N LYS A 61 -9.46 4.08 -10.66
CA LYS A 61 -8.67 4.32 -9.45
C LYS A 61 -7.99 3.05 -8.97
N SER A 62 -8.54 1.88 -9.31
CA SER A 62 -7.94 0.57 -9.04
C SER A 62 -6.58 0.45 -9.73
N LYS A 63 -5.59 0.04 -8.95
CA LYS A 63 -4.19 -0.07 -9.35
C LYS A 63 -3.66 -1.43 -8.97
N ILE A 64 -2.64 -1.89 -9.68
CA ILE A 64 -1.90 -3.09 -9.35
C ILE A 64 -0.43 -2.75 -9.14
N LEU A 65 0.16 -3.29 -8.08
CA LEU A 65 1.58 -3.26 -7.83
C LEU A 65 2.13 -4.67 -7.98
N LYS A 66 3.02 -4.85 -8.96
CA LYS A 66 3.71 -6.13 -9.18
C LYS A 66 5.10 -6.06 -8.55
N TYR A 67 5.38 -6.95 -7.60
CA TYR A 67 6.69 -7.05 -6.95
C TYR A 67 7.30 -8.43 -7.23
N ASN A 68 8.63 -8.49 -7.41
CA ASN A 68 9.39 -9.73 -7.65
C ASN A 68 8.82 -10.65 -8.75
N THR A 69 8.24 -10.07 -9.81
CA THR A 69 7.69 -10.84 -10.94
C THR A 69 8.03 -10.19 -12.27
N GLU A 70 8.42 -11.00 -13.24
CA GLU A 70 8.63 -10.59 -14.64
C GLU A 70 7.32 -10.64 -15.44
N ASN A 71 6.20 -11.03 -14.82
CA ASN A 71 4.93 -11.20 -15.50
C ASN A 71 4.34 -9.86 -15.95
N THR A 72 4.36 -9.63 -17.26
CA THR A 72 3.81 -8.44 -17.92
C THR A 72 2.33 -8.56 -18.26
N ASN A 73 1.71 -9.72 -18.06
CA ASN A 73 0.30 -9.94 -18.39
C ASN A 73 -0.58 -8.93 -17.63
N PRO A 74 -1.53 -8.28 -18.33
CA PRO A 74 -2.42 -7.35 -17.68
C PRO A 74 -3.32 -8.08 -16.69
N VAL A 75 -3.71 -7.38 -15.64
CA VAL A 75 -4.83 -7.79 -14.77
C VAL A 75 -6.00 -6.90 -15.16
N THR A 76 -7.15 -7.50 -15.41
CA THR A 76 -8.34 -6.79 -15.84
C THR A 76 -9.44 -6.87 -14.78
N LEU A 77 -10.21 -5.81 -14.66
CA LEU A 77 -11.41 -5.71 -13.84
C LEU A 77 -12.56 -5.32 -14.77
N ASP A 78 -13.53 -6.22 -14.96
CA ASP A 78 -14.63 -6.07 -15.92
C ASP A 78 -14.16 -5.66 -17.34
N GLY A 79 -13.04 -6.23 -17.79
CA GLY A 79 -12.44 -5.93 -19.10
C GLY A 79 -11.56 -4.67 -19.15
N GLU A 80 -11.52 -3.84 -18.11
CA GLU A 80 -10.58 -2.71 -18.02
C GLU A 80 -9.25 -3.16 -17.38
N ALA A 81 -8.13 -2.92 -18.07
CA ALA A 81 -6.81 -3.23 -17.52
C ALA A 81 -6.49 -2.30 -16.32
N LEU A 82 -6.11 -2.89 -15.20
CA LEU A 82 -5.65 -2.15 -14.02
C LEU A 82 -4.31 -1.48 -14.29
N LYS A 83 -4.15 -0.25 -13.78
CA LYS A 83 -2.91 0.51 -13.93
C LYS A 83 -1.80 -0.14 -13.10
N ASP A 84 -0.74 -0.60 -13.77
CA ASP A 84 0.51 -0.99 -13.11
C ASP A 84 1.20 0.25 -12.54
N VAL A 85 1.46 0.26 -11.24
CA VAL A 85 2.12 1.36 -10.53
C VAL A 85 3.40 0.87 -9.87
N GLU A 86 4.35 1.78 -9.68
CA GLU A 86 5.61 1.48 -8.97
C GLU A 86 5.48 1.55 -7.45
N TYR A 87 4.49 2.30 -6.97
CA TYR A 87 4.15 2.41 -5.56
C TYR A 87 2.69 2.84 -5.39
N PHE A 88 2.14 2.57 -4.21
CA PHE A 88 0.92 3.19 -3.74
C PHE A 88 1.03 3.54 -2.25
N THR A 89 0.15 4.43 -1.80
CA THR A 89 0.05 4.80 -0.38
C THR A 89 -1.17 4.11 0.20
N TYR A 90 -0.98 3.32 1.24
CA TYR A 90 -2.04 2.71 2.02
C TYR A 90 -1.83 3.09 3.49
N LEU A 91 -2.84 3.71 4.09
CA LEU A 91 -2.84 4.15 5.50
C LEU A 91 -1.66 5.07 5.86
N GLY A 92 -1.22 5.88 4.91
CA GLY A 92 -0.05 6.75 5.06
C GLY A 92 1.30 6.05 4.90
N SER A 93 1.32 4.73 4.71
CA SER A 93 2.52 3.96 4.38
C SER A 93 2.70 3.79 2.89
N ILE A 94 3.95 3.91 2.44
CA ILE A 94 4.30 3.69 1.03
C ILE A 94 4.68 2.24 0.81
N ILE A 95 3.98 1.59 -0.11
CA ILE A 95 4.26 0.24 -0.57
C ILE A 95 4.79 0.37 -2.00
N ASP A 96 6.02 -0.09 -2.22
CA ASP A 96 6.70 -0.05 -3.52
C ASP A 96 7.03 -1.46 -4.04
N LYS A 97 7.53 -1.53 -5.29
CA LYS A 97 7.94 -2.79 -5.93
C LYS A 97 9.09 -3.52 -5.22
N GLN A 98 9.80 -2.85 -4.31
CA GLN A 98 10.90 -3.46 -3.55
C GLN A 98 10.37 -4.27 -2.36
N GLY A 99 9.11 -4.07 -1.96
CA GLY A 99 8.43 -4.86 -0.94
C GLY A 99 8.96 -4.65 0.48
N GLY A 100 9.96 -3.78 0.66
CA GLY A 100 10.60 -3.49 1.94
C GLY A 100 10.17 -2.14 2.53
N PRO A 101 10.37 -1.92 3.85
CA PRO A 101 9.98 -0.69 4.52
C PRO A 101 10.87 0.51 4.14
N HIS A 102 11.85 0.35 3.24
CA HIS A 102 12.85 1.38 2.96
C HIS A 102 12.23 2.68 2.43
N ALA A 103 11.33 2.59 1.45
CA ALA A 103 10.65 3.78 0.92
C ALA A 103 9.75 4.44 1.97
N ASP A 104 9.00 3.63 2.72
CA ASP A 104 8.14 4.09 3.81
C ASP A 104 8.95 4.84 4.91
N VAL A 105 10.05 4.25 5.36
CA VAL A 105 10.97 4.85 6.34
C VAL A 105 11.55 6.16 5.81
N LYS A 106 11.97 6.20 4.54
CA LYS A 106 12.51 7.42 3.91
C LYS A 106 11.48 8.55 3.89
N VAL A 107 10.22 8.25 3.60
CA VAL A 107 9.14 9.25 3.62
C VAL A 107 8.79 9.70 5.03
N ARG A 108 8.73 8.79 6.00
CA ARG A 108 8.52 9.16 7.41
C ARG A 108 9.64 10.06 7.94
N ILE A 109 10.89 9.77 7.60
CA ILE A 109 12.04 10.63 7.93
C ILE A 109 11.90 12.01 7.28
N GLY A 110 11.50 12.07 6.00
CA GLY A 110 11.25 13.34 5.30
C GLY A 110 10.18 14.19 6.01
N LYS A 111 9.02 13.59 6.33
CA LYS A 111 7.94 14.26 7.06
C LYS A 111 8.40 14.77 8.43
N ALA A 112 9.11 13.94 9.20
CA ALA A 112 9.64 14.32 10.51
C ALA A 112 10.63 15.49 10.42
N LYS A 113 11.52 15.51 9.42
CA LYS A 113 12.44 16.62 9.17
C LYS A 113 11.70 17.91 8.87
N THR A 114 10.68 17.87 8.01
CA THR A 114 9.86 19.04 7.68
C THR A 114 9.12 19.57 8.91
N ALA A 115 8.47 18.70 9.68
CA ALA A 115 7.77 19.09 10.91
C ALA A 115 8.73 19.73 11.93
N PHE A 116 9.92 19.14 12.11
CA PHE A 116 10.94 19.70 13.00
C PHE A 116 11.42 21.08 12.55
N GLN A 117 11.61 21.29 11.24
CA GLN A 117 11.97 22.60 10.68
C GLN A 117 10.86 23.64 10.88
N GLN A 118 9.60 23.26 10.69
CA GLN A 118 8.46 24.15 10.95
C GLN A 118 8.35 24.55 12.42
N LEU A 119 8.54 23.59 13.34
CA LEU A 119 8.58 23.86 14.77
C LEU A 119 9.72 24.81 15.15
N LYS A 120 10.88 24.73 14.48
CA LYS A 120 11.99 25.65 14.71
C LYS A 120 11.60 27.11 14.41
N ASN A 121 10.77 27.36 13.41
CA ASN A 121 10.27 28.71 13.12
C ASN A 121 9.30 29.23 14.18
N ILE A 122 8.65 28.36 14.95
CA ILE A 122 7.79 28.76 16.08
C ILE A 122 8.64 29.12 17.30
N TYR A 123 9.68 28.33 17.60
CA TYR A 123 10.57 28.58 18.74
C TYR A 123 11.49 29.79 18.57
N VAL A 124 11.77 30.22 17.33
CA VAL A 124 12.68 31.36 17.07
C VAL A 124 11.93 32.71 17.07
N ASN A 125 10.60 32.73 16.99
CA ASN A 125 9.79 33.98 16.98
C ASN A 125 9.22 34.37 18.36
N GLN A 126 9.72 33.79 19.47
CA GLN A 126 9.32 34.16 20.84
C GLN A 126 10.33 35.05 21.58
N HIS A 127 11.22 35.74 20.87
CA HIS A 127 12.09 36.79 21.43
C HIS A 127 12.14 38.01 20.52
#